data_AF-A0AAX4HM12-F1
#
_entry.id   AF-A0AAX4HM12-F1
#
_cell.length_a   1.000
_cell.length_b   1.000
_cell.length_c   1.000
_cell.angle_alpha   90.00
_cell.angle_beta   90.00
_cell.angle_gamma   90.00
#
_symmetry.space_group_name_H-M   'P 1'
#
loop_
_entity.id
_entity.type
_entity.pdbx_description
1 polymer ?
#
loop_
_entity_poly.entity_id
_entity_poly.type
_entity_poly.pdbx_seq_one_letter_code
_entity_poly.pdbx_strand_id
1 'polypeptide(L)'
;MKYSLIPVATLILLSSCSWYRDLERSLVEDDEKQMKRTSRTVPRAQYDQLLVKYEELSKKYEALKERPPGSQDTLVDELQRTQSENFAQPSSNVETETVNVFPPAGVGAAAPSQPSAPIQVPDDVESQLSLYRRGLALKASNPGEATKIFQQLENQAVSPVKVRAKFQIGELLLGRGQYDLALQVFEDIINKNAESGVVLDALKYAVICTEKLGIANKKDQYTSMLNDVFETRE
;
A
#
# COMPACT_ATOMS: atom_id res chain seq x y z
N MET A 1 -16.88 59.35 30.68
CA MET A 1 -18.03 58.99 29.82
C MET A 1 -17.92 57.51 29.50
N LYS A 2 -18.93 56.72 29.84
CA LYS A 2 -19.00 55.27 29.62
C LYS A 2 -19.68 55.04 28.26
N TYR A 3 -19.03 54.33 27.34
CA TYR A 3 -19.69 53.80 26.14
C TYR A 3 -19.79 52.28 26.27
N SER A 4 -21.03 51.82 26.32
CA SER A 4 -21.48 50.45 26.08
C SER A 4 -22.28 50.45 24.77
N LEU A 5 -22.49 49.26 24.19
CA LEU A 5 -23.29 48.90 23.00
C LEU A 5 -22.54 49.01 21.65
N ILE A 6 -22.45 48.01 20.74
CA ILE A 6 -23.20 46.76 20.48
C ILE A 6 -22.31 45.79 19.64
N PRO A 7 -22.50 44.46 19.74
CA PRO A 7 -21.67 43.45 19.06
C PRO A 7 -21.97 43.32 17.56
N VAL A 8 -20.90 43.27 16.75
CA VAL A 8 -20.88 43.02 15.30
C VAL A 8 -21.06 41.51 14.96
N ALA A 9 -21.33 40.67 15.95
CA ALA A 9 -21.27 39.20 15.82
C ALA A 9 -22.50 38.53 15.19
N THR A 10 -23.59 39.26 14.90
CA THR A 10 -24.85 38.65 14.44
C THR A 10 -25.04 38.61 12.91
N LEU A 11 -24.15 39.21 12.12
CA LEU A 11 -24.32 39.33 10.66
C LEU A 11 -23.67 38.20 9.84
N ILE A 12 -22.95 37.27 10.47
CA ILE A 12 -22.20 36.19 9.79
C ILE A 12 -23.00 34.88 9.68
N LEU A 13 -24.12 34.74 10.39
CA LEU A 13 -24.90 33.49 10.43
C LEU A 13 -25.92 33.33 9.29
N LEU A 14 -26.09 34.32 8.42
CA LEU A 14 -27.08 34.28 7.33
C LEU A 14 -26.47 33.98 5.94
N SER A 15 -25.15 33.86 5.83
CA SER A 15 -24.44 33.56 4.57
C SER A 15 -24.21 32.07 4.31
N SER A 16 -24.59 31.18 5.23
CA SER A 16 -24.23 29.75 5.18
C SER A 16 -25.23 28.85 4.44
N CYS A 17 -26.33 29.38 3.88
CA CYS A 17 -27.39 28.57 3.26
C CYS A 17 -27.44 28.63 1.72
N SER A 18 -26.57 29.40 1.05
CA SER A 18 -26.55 29.49 -0.42
C SER A 18 -25.90 28.28 -1.09
N TRP A 19 -24.95 27.61 -0.44
CA TRP A 19 -24.16 26.54 -1.05
C TRP A 19 -24.95 25.22 -1.22
N TYR A 20 -25.99 25.02 -0.40
CA TYR A 20 -26.70 23.73 -0.36
C TYR A 20 -27.69 23.58 -1.52
N ARG A 21 -28.19 24.70 -2.07
CA ARG A 21 -29.14 24.69 -3.19
C ARG A 21 -28.47 24.47 -4.56
N ASP A 22 -27.18 24.80 -4.71
CA ASP A 22 -26.44 24.51 -5.94
C ASP A 22 -25.96 23.05 -6.02
N LEU A 23 -25.72 22.40 -4.87
CA LEU A 23 -25.32 20.99 -4.83
C LEU A 23 -26.46 20.04 -5.28
N GLU A 24 -27.71 20.35 -4.91
CA GLU A 24 -28.88 19.57 -5.31
C GLU A 24 -29.15 19.66 -6.82
N ARG A 25 -28.80 20.78 -7.46
CA ARG A 25 -28.99 20.98 -8.89
C ARG A 25 -27.89 20.32 -9.74
N SER A 26 -26.66 20.28 -9.21
CA SER A 26 -25.53 19.57 -9.85
C SER A 26 -25.70 18.04 -9.86
N LEU A 27 -26.50 17.48 -8.95
CA LEU A 27 -26.70 16.03 -8.84
C LEU A 27 -27.83 15.48 -9.72
N VAL A 28 -28.64 16.36 -10.32
CA VAL A 28 -29.85 15.98 -11.09
C VAL A 28 -29.71 16.27 -12.60
N GLU A 29 -28.79 17.14 -13.05
CA GLU A 29 -28.75 17.60 -14.45
C GLU A 29 -27.64 16.99 -15.34
N ASP A 30 -26.80 16.06 -14.85
CA ASP A 30 -25.68 15.50 -15.64
C ASP A 30 -25.90 14.12 -16.27
N ASP A 31 -27.05 13.46 -16.08
CA ASP A 31 -27.24 12.06 -16.52
C ASP A 31 -27.85 11.88 -17.94
N GLU A 32 -28.16 12.95 -18.68
CA GLU A 32 -28.79 12.82 -20.01
C GLU A 32 -27.86 12.99 -21.23
N LYS A 33 -26.56 13.23 -21.04
CA LYS A 33 -25.63 13.33 -22.18
C LYS A 33 -24.47 12.36 -22.07
N GLN A 34 -24.59 11.31 -22.90
CA GLN A 34 -23.56 10.37 -23.37
C GLN A 34 -23.41 9.05 -22.59
N MET A 35 -24.45 8.23 -22.60
CA MET A 35 -24.26 6.76 -22.63
C MET A 35 -24.75 6.19 -23.95
N LYS A 36 -23.97 6.39 -25.03
CA LYS A 36 -23.93 5.39 -26.11
C LYS A 36 -23.24 4.15 -25.51
N ARG A 37 -24.04 3.28 -24.89
CA ARG A 37 -23.62 1.92 -24.56
C ARG A 37 -23.34 1.18 -25.86
N THR A 38 -22.11 1.26 -26.36
CA THR A 38 -21.61 0.21 -27.24
C THR A 38 -21.50 -1.02 -26.36
N SER A 39 -22.48 -1.93 -26.44
CA SER A 39 -22.33 -3.27 -25.90
C SER A 39 -21.09 -3.86 -26.57
N ARG A 40 -19.97 -3.87 -25.85
CA ARG A 40 -18.74 -4.50 -26.30
C ARG A 40 -18.93 -6.00 -26.14
N THR A 41 -19.76 -6.58 -27.01
CA THR A 41 -19.92 -8.02 -27.13
C THR A 41 -18.60 -8.59 -27.61
N VAL A 42 -18.08 -9.54 -26.85
CA VAL A 42 -16.84 -10.23 -27.16
C VAL A 42 -17.07 -11.03 -28.45
N PRO A 43 -16.19 -10.92 -29.47
CA PRO A 43 -16.30 -11.73 -30.68
C PRO A 43 -16.37 -13.22 -30.32
N ARG A 44 -17.27 -13.97 -30.95
CA ARG A 44 -17.51 -15.40 -30.67
C ARG A 44 -16.23 -16.24 -30.65
N ALA A 45 -15.28 -15.94 -31.53
CA ALA A 45 -13.98 -16.60 -31.56
C ALA A 45 -13.15 -16.43 -30.28
N GLN A 46 -13.23 -15.27 -29.62
CA GLN A 46 -12.53 -15.03 -28.35
C GLN A 46 -13.23 -15.76 -27.18
N TYR A 47 -14.55 -15.90 -27.25
CA TYR A 47 -15.32 -16.69 -26.29
C TYR A 47 -14.96 -18.18 -26.40
N ASP A 48 -14.92 -18.71 -27.63
CA ASP A 48 -14.59 -20.11 -27.89
C ASP A 48 -13.14 -20.42 -27.43
N GLN A 49 -12.19 -19.51 -27.66
CA GLN A 49 -10.83 -19.64 -27.13
C GLN A 49 -10.76 -19.61 -25.60
N LEU A 50 -11.61 -18.80 -24.95
CA LEU A 50 -11.65 -18.72 -23.49
C LEU A 50 -12.22 -20.01 -22.89
N LEU A 51 -13.19 -20.61 -23.56
CA LEU A 51 -13.85 -21.85 -23.15
C LEU A 51 -12.86 -23.03 -23.21
N VAL A 52 -12.08 -23.14 -24.29
CA VAL A 52 -11.00 -24.15 -24.40
C VAL A 52 -9.98 -23.99 -23.28
N LYS A 53 -9.54 -22.76 -22.99
CA LYS A 53 -8.59 -22.50 -21.89
C LYS A 53 -9.16 -22.89 -20.53
N TYR A 54 -10.45 -22.65 -20.31
CA TYR A 54 -11.11 -23.03 -19.05
C TYR A 54 -11.18 -24.54 -18.89
N GLU A 55 -11.51 -25.27 -19.97
CA GLU A 55 -11.54 -26.74 -19.97
C GLU A 55 -10.15 -27.36 -19.78
N GLU A 56 -9.10 -26.76 -20.34
CA GLU A 56 -7.73 -27.20 -20.10
C GLU A 56 -7.29 -26.97 -18.65
N LEU A 57 -7.66 -25.83 -18.08
CA LEU A 57 -7.35 -25.49 -16.70
C LEU A 57 -8.08 -26.41 -15.73
N SER A 58 -9.37 -26.69 -15.96
CA SER A 58 -10.16 -27.57 -15.11
C SER A 58 -9.63 -29.01 -15.12
N LYS A 59 -9.26 -29.54 -16.30
CA LYS A 59 -8.60 -30.85 -16.42
C LYS A 59 -7.28 -30.91 -15.66
N LYS A 60 -6.48 -29.83 -15.67
CA LYS A 60 -5.24 -29.74 -14.88
C LYS A 60 -5.51 -29.76 -13.38
N TYR A 61 -6.55 -29.07 -12.90
CA TYR A 61 -6.93 -29.10 -11.49
C TYR A 61 -7.42 -30.48 -11.05
N GLU A 62 -8.18 -31.19 -11.88
CA GLU A 62 -8.61 -32.54 -11.56
C GLU A 62 -7.44 -33.52 -11.53
N ALA A 63 -6.51 -33.42 -12.48
CA ALA A 63 -5.28 -34.22 -12.48
C ALA A 63 -4.40 -33.98 -11.23
N LEU A 64 -4.38 -32.76 -10.72
CA LEU A 64 -3.68 -32.42 -9.47
C LEU A 64 -4.42 -32.92 -8.22
N LYS A 65 -5.75 -33.03 -8.27
CA LYS A 65 -6.60 -33.49 -7.16
C LYS A 65 -6.57 -35.01 -6.97
N GLU A 66 -6.38 -35.78 -8.04
CA GLU A 66 -6.27 -37.24 -7.98
C GLU A 66 -4.87 -37.74 -7.53
N ARG A 67 -3.92 -36.82 -7.30
CA ARG A 67 -2.56 -37.16 -6.85
C ARG A 67 -2.50 -37.27 -5.32
N PRO A 68 -1.90 -38.33 -4.73
CA PRO A 68 -1.92 -38.56 -3.28
C PRO A 68 -1.15 -37.47 -2.50
N PRO A 69 -1.57 -37.19 -1.25
CA PRO A 69 -1.10 -36.05 -0.46
C PRO A 69 0.30 -36.34 0.12
N GLY A 70 1.34 -36.09 -0.67
CA GLY A 70 2.72 -36.29 -0.22
C GLY A 70 3.83 -35.76 -1.14
N SER A 71 3.49 -35.01 -2.21
CA SER A 71 4.49 -34.50 -3.17
C SER A 71 4.38 -32.98 -3.36
N GLN A 72 4.63 -32.22 -2.29
CA GLN A 72 4.64 -30.75 -2.34
C GLN A 72 5.82 -30.19 -3.18
N ASP A 73 6.89 -30.96 -3.39
CA ASP A 73 8.06 -30.53 -4.14
C ASP A 73 7.80 -30.34 -5.66
N THR A 74 6.71 -30.89 -6.19
CA THR A 74 6.44 -30.87 -7.65
C THR A 74 5.62 -29.67 -8.12
N LEU A 75 4.90 -28.97 -7.24
CA LEU A 75 4.11 -27.79 -7.62
C LEU A 75 5.00 -26.59 -7.97
N VAL A 76 6.14 -26.45 -7.29
CA VAL A 76 7.11 -25.37 -7.56
C VAL A 76 7.81 -25.63 -8.90
N ASP A 77 8.23 -26.87 -9.16
CA ASP A 77 8.85 -27.27 -10.43
C ASP A 77 7.90 -27.13 -11.62
N GLU A 78 6.61 -27.41 -11.46
CA GLU A 78 5.63 -27.36 -12.56
C GLU A 78 5.15 -25.92 -12.88
N LEU A 79 5.11 -25.04 -11.87
CA LEU A 79 4.92 -23.59 -12.05
C LEU A 79 6.13 -22.93 -12.73
N GLN A 80 7.33 -23.42 -12.45
CA GLN A 80 8.56 -22.93 -13.10
C GLN A 80 8.63 -23.41 -14.55
N ARG A 81 8.17 -24.64 -14.83
CA ARG A 81 8.14 -25.23 -16.17
C ARG A 81 7.11 -24.58 -17.11
N THR A 82 5.94 -24.20 -16.59
CA THR A 82 4.89 -23.51 -17.37
C THR A 82 5.27 -22.09 -17.79
N GLN A 83 6.19 -21.42 -17.08
CA GLN A 83 6.76 -20.15 -17.54
C GLN A 83 7.78 -20.34 -18.68
N SER A 84 8.52 -21.44 -18.68
CA SER A 84 9.51 -21.75 -19.72
C SER A 84 8.92 -22.33 -21.02
N GLU A 85 7.80 -23.06 -20.97
CA GLU A 85 7.19 -23.66 -22.17
C GLU A 85 6.44 -22.65 -23.06
N ASN A 86 6.03 -21.50 -22.52
CA ASN A 86 5.48 -20.39 -23.32
C ASN A 86 6.53 -19.59 -24.11
N PHE A 87 7.83 -19.84 -23.90
CA PHE A 87 8.93 -19.21 -24.64
C PHE A 87 9.60 -20.11 -25.69
N ALA A 88 9.16 -21.36 -25.82
CA ALA A 88 9.90 -22.39 -26.57
C ALA A 88 9.26 -22.80 -27.91
N GLN A 89 8.49 -21.93 -28.57
CA GLN A 89 8.13 -22.12 -29.98
C GLN A 89 8.40 -20.87 -30.82
N PRO A 90 9.52 -20.81 -31.55
CA PRO A 90 9.61 -20.04 -32.79
C PRO A 90 9.35 -20.99 -33.95
N SER A 91 8.11 -21.05 -34.43
CA SER A 91 7.85 -21.39 -35.83
C SER A 91 8.35 -20.25 -36.70
N SER A 92 9.20 -20.63 -37.65
CA SER A 92 9.79 -19.87 -38.75
C SER A 92 9.06 -18.61 -39.24
N ASN A 93 9.88 -17.56 -39.43
CA ASN A 93 9.74 -16.43 -40.35
C ASN A 93 8.62 -15.41 -40.08
N VAL A 94 8.92 -14.36 -39.32
CA VAL A 94 8.61 -12.95 -39.68
C VAL A 94 9.66 -12.05 -39.02
N GLU A 95 10.38 -11.29 -39.83
CA GLU A 95 11.33 -10.26 -39.42
C GLU A 95 10.61 -9.15 -38.64
N THR A 96 11.03 -8.89 -37.40
CA THR A 96 10.98 -7.54 -36.85
C THR A 96 12.33 -7.22 -36.24
N GLU A 97 13.07 -6.43 -37.00
CA GLU A 97 14.35 -5.83 -36.70
C GLU A 97 14.20 -4.94 -35.45
N THR A 98 14.66 -5.44 -34.29
CA THR A 98 14.82 -4.60 -33.10
C THR A 98 16.30 -4.19 -33.00
N VAL A 99 16.53 -2.90 -33.19
CA VAL A 99 17.85 -2.27 -33.11
C VAL A 99 18.37 -2.37 -31.67
N ASN A 100 19.43 -3.14 -31.47
CA ASN A 100 20.19 -3.18 -30.22
C ASN A 100 21.02 -1.89 -30.07
N VAL A 101 20.61 -1.00 -29.16
CA VAL A 101 21.25 0.31 -28.89
C VAL A 101 22.42 0.23 -27.89
N PHE A 102 22.82 -0.97 -27.42
CA PHE A 102 23.92 -1.11 -26.46
C PHE A 102 24.93 -2.17 -26.89
N PRO A 103 26.22 -1.83 -27.11
CA PRO A 103 27.25 -2.81 -27.40
C PRO A 103 27.77 -3.47 -26.09
N PRO A 104 28.10 -4.78 -26.11
CA PRO A 104 28.71 -5.44 -24.97
C PRO A 104 30.24 -5.25 -25.03
N ALA A 105 30.78 -4.45 -24.11
CA ALA A 105 32.22 -4.34 -23.91
C ALA A 105 32.60 -4.71 -22.48
N GLY A 106 33.48 -5.72 -22.38
CA GLY A 106 34.51 -5.75 -21.35
C GLY A 106 34.17 -6.42 -20.03
N VAL A 107 34.59 -7.68 -19.91
CA VAL A 107 34.82 -8.37 -18.64
C VAL A 107 35.96 -7.67 -17.89
N GLY A 108 35.79 -7.33 -16.62
CA GLY A 108 36.91 -6.95 -15.76
C GLY A 108 36.53 -6.31 -14.41
N ALA A 109 37.07 -6.91 -13.35
CA ALA A 109 37.29 -6.39 -11.99
C ALA A 109 36.21 -6.60 -10.92
N ALA A 110 36.66 -7.27 -9.86
CA ALA A 110 35.97 -7.44 -8.60
C ALA A 110 36.07 -6.19 -7.70
N ALA A 111 34.97 -5.96 -6.94
CA ALA A 111 34.77 -5.06 -5.79
C ALA A 111 34.74 -3.53 -6.04
N PRO A 112 34.00 -2.71 -5.26
CA PRO A 112 33.26 -2.98 -4.01
C PRO A 112 31.73 -2.68 -4.10
N SER A 113 31.00 -2.99 -3.03
CA SER A 113 29.59 -2.68 -2.80
C SER A 113 29.20 -1.26 -3.21
N GLN A 114 28.46 -1.15 -4.32
CA GLN A 114 27.87 0.10 -4.81
C GLN A 114 26.58 0.45 -4.04
N PRO A 115 26.33 1.74 -3.78
CA PRO A 115 25.18 2.22 -3.03
C PRO A 115 23.88 1.96 -3.81
N SER A 116 22.87 1.48 -3.08
CA SER A 116 21.52 1.20 -3.57
C SER A 116 20.99 2.38 -4.39
N ALA A 117 20.63 2.14 -5.66
CA ALA A 117 19.95 3.15 -6.48
C ALA A 117 18.69 3.66 -5.76
N PRO A 118 18.33 4.96 -5.90
CA PRO A 118 17.15 5.51 -5.27
C PRO A 118 15.92 4.78 -5.78
N ILE A 119 15.23 4.06 -4.90
CA ILE A 119 13.97 3.39 -5.25
C ILE A 119 12.94 4.49 -5.58
N GLN A 120 12.48 4.49 -6.82
CA GLN A 120 11.46 5.40 -7.30
C GLN A 120 10.11 4.86 -6.82
N VAL A 121 9.34 5.66 -6.08
CA VAL A 121 7.98 5.29 -5.69
C VAL A 121 7.07 5.68 -6.85
N PRO A 122 6.44 4.73 -7.55
CA PRO A 122 5.52 5.08 -8.63
C PRO A 122 4.22 5.63 -8.04
N ASP A 123 3.53 6.47 -8.81
CA ASP A 123 2.26 7.09 -8.37
C ASP A 123 1.11 6.09 -8.23
N ASP A 124 1.26 4.91 -8.84
CA ASP A 124 0.26 3.84 -8.77
C ASP A 124 0.21 3.17 -7.38
N VAL A 125 -0.99 3.08 -6.82
CA VAL A 125 -1.22 2.54 -5.48
C VAL A 125 -0.80 1.07 -5.38
N GLU A 126 -1.04 0.27 -6.42
CA GLU A 126 -0.68 -1.16 -6.41
C GLU A 126 0.84 -1.34 -6.37
N SER A 127 1.57 -0.53 -7.14
CA SER A 127 3.04 -0.48 -7.08
C SER A 127 3.56 -0.09 -5.68
N GLN A 128 2.93 0.88 -5.02
CA GLN A 128 3.30 1.29 -3.66
C GLN A 128 3.04 0.18 -2.63
N LEU A 129 1.93 -0.53 -2.76
CA LEU A 129 1.61 -1.69 -1.92
C LEU A 129 2.59 -2.84 -2.16
N SER A 130 3.04 -3.06 -3.39
CA SER A 130 4.06 -4.06 -3.72
C SER A 130 5.40 -3.74 -3.05
N LEU A 131 5.82 -2.46 -3.07
CA LEU A 131 7.01 -1.97 -2.38
C LEU A 131 6.86 -2.11 -0.86
N TYR A 132 5.69 -1.77 -0.32
CA TYR A 132 5.40 -1.94 1.10
C TYR A 132 5.52 -3.42 1.54
N ARG A 133 4.94 -4.35 0.76
CA ARG A 133 5.05 -5.79 1.01
C ARG A 133 6.50 -6.27 0.95
N ARG A 134 7.28 -5.78 -0.01
CA ARG A 134 8.72 -6.05 -0.09
C ARG A 134 9.44 -5.56 1.16
N GLY A 135 9.15 -4.34 1.62
CA GLY A 135 9.71 -3.79 2.86
C GLY A 135 9.40 -4.67 4.08
N LEU A 136 8.18 -5.20 4.17
CA LEU A 136 7.79 -6.13 5.24
C LEU A 136 8.56 -7.45 5.20
N ALA A 137 8.75 -8.03 4.01
CA ALA A 137 9.54 -9.25 3.85
C ALA A 137 11.01 -9.02 4.26
N LEU A 138 11.55 -7.84 3.96
CA LEU A 138 12.92 -7.47 4.32
C LEU A 138 13.08 -7.07 5.79
N LYS A 139 12.00 -6.73 6.51
CA LYS A 139 12.07 -6.28 7.92
C LYS A 139 12.83 -7.27 8.81
N ALA A 140 12.62 -8.57 8.61
CA ALA A 140 13.27 -9.62 9.39
C ALA A 140 14.68 -9.99 8.89
N SER A 141 14.89 -9.99 7.57
CA SER A 141 16.18 -10.39 6.97
C SER A 141 17.20 -9.25 6.93
N ASN A 142 16.77 -8.06 6.51
CA ASN A 142 17.60 -6.87 6.37
C ASN A 142 16.84 -5.61 6.82
N PRO A 143 16.88 -5.28 8.13
CA PRO A 143 16.16 -4.12 8.65
C PRO A 143 16.69 -2.79 8.12
N GLY A 144 17.92 -2.74 7.62
CA GLY A 144 18.51 -1.53 7.04
C GLY A 144 17.89 -1.16 5.69
N GLU A 145 17.75 -2.13 4.79
CA GLU A 145 17.09 -1.93 3.50
C GLU A 145 15.59 -1.65 3.68
N ALA A 146 14.94 -2.36 4.62
CA ALA A 146 13.54 -2.15 4.96
C ALA A 146 13.27 -0.70 5.41
N THR A 147 14.12 -0.12 6.27
CA THR A 147 13.98 1.28 6.68
C THR A 147 14.02 2.23 5.49
N LYS A 148 14.91 2.03 4.52
CA LYS A 148 15.01 2.89 3.33
C LYS A 148 13.73 2.85 2.50
N ILE A 149 13.19 1.65 2.26
CA ILE A 149 11.92 1.47 1.54
C ILE A 149 10.79 2.22 2.24
N PHE A 150 10.67 2.05 3.56
CA PHE A 150 9.60 2.72 4.31
C PHE A 150 9.77 4.24 4.36
N GLN A 151 11.00 4.77 4.45
CA GLN A 151 11.26 6.21 4.39
C GLN A 151 10.84 6.82 3.05
N GLN A 152 11.05 6.10 1.95
CA GLN A 152 10.61 6.58 0.64
C GLN A 152 9.10 6.55 0.52
N LEU A 153 8.45 5.49 1.01
CA LEU A 153 6.99 5.40 1.07
C LEU A 153 6.39 6.48 1.97
N GLU A 154 7.04 6.85 3.08
CA GLU A 154 6.57 7.94 3.93
C GLU A 154 6.55 9.30 3.19
N ASN A 155 7.52 9.52 2.31
CA ASN A 155 7.66 10.79 1.61
C ASN A 155 6.76 10.90 0.37
N GLN A 156 6.62 9.82 -0.39
CA GLN A 156 6.05 9.85 -1.75
C GLN A 156 4.73 9.08 -1.89
N ALA A 157 4.37 8.23 -0.93
CA ALA A 157 3.18 7.39 -1.07
C ALA A 157 1.86 8.11 -0.73
N VAL A 158 0.76 7.49 -1.16
CA VAL A 158 -0.60 7.92 -0.83
C VAL A 158 -0.86 7.79 0.68
N SER A 159 -1.69 8.68 1.25
CA SER A 159 -1.90 8.84 2.70
C SER A 159 -2.03 7.52 3.50
N PRO A 160 -2.84 6.52 3.11
CA PRO A 160 -2.96 5.27 3.88
C PRO A 160 -1.67 4.43 3.90
N VAL A 161 -0.92 4.41 2.79
CA VAL A 161 0.35 3.69 2.68
C VAL A 161 1.44 4.42 3.45
N LYS A 162 1.44 5.76 3.36
CA LYS A 162 2.36 6.63 4.10
C LYS A 162 2.28 6.41 5.61
N VAL A 163 1.08 6.39 6.20
CA VAL A 163 0.91 6.18 7.65
C VAL A 163 1.36 4.78 8.07
N ARG A 164 1.05 3.76 7.26
CA ARG A 164 1.50 2.38 7.50
C ARG A 164 3.02 2.24 7.42
N ALA A 165 3.65 2.88 6.43
CA ALA A 165 5.10 2.91 6.29
C ALA A 165 5.75 3.61 7.48
N LYS A 166 5.22 4.77 7.90
CA LYS A 166 5.67 5.50 9.08
C LYS A 166 5.60 4.65 10.35
N PHE A 167 4.51 3.91 10.52
CA PHE A 167 4.38 2.97 11.64
C PHE A 167 5.46 1.87 11.61
N GLN A 168 5.73 1.29 10.43
CA GLN A 168 6.80 0.29 10.28
C GLN A 168 8.19 0.86 10.62
N ILE A 169 8.44 2.15 10.35
CA ILE A 169 9.66 2.84 10.80
C ILE A 169 9.71 2.87 12.34
N GLY A 170 8.61 3.24 13.00
CA GLY A 170 8.50 3.22 14.46
C GLY A 170 8.80 1.84 15.06
N GLU A 171 8.24 0.77 14.50
CA GLU A 171 8.52 -0.60 14.96
C GLU A 171 10.00 -1.00 14.76
N LEU A 172 10.61 -0.59 13.65
CA LEU A 172 12.04 -0.82 13.39
C LEU A 172 12.93 -0.05 14.39
N LEU A 173 12.56 1.18 14.76
CA LEU A 173 13.26 1.97 15.77
C LEU A 173 13.15 1.33 17.16
N LEU A 174 11.97 0.84 17.51
CA LEU A 174 11.72 0.10 18.75
C LEU A 174 12.58 -1.17 18.81
N GLY A 175 12.66 -1.92 17.71
CA GLY A 175 13.54 -3.09 17.59
C GLY A 175 15.03 -2.77 17.75
N ARG A 176 15.45 -1.52 17.47
CA ARG A 176 16.82 -1.03 17.68
C ARG A 176 17.06 -0.47 19.09
N GLY A 177 16.04 -0.46 19.95
CA GLY A 177 16.11 0.13 21.29
C GLY A 177 16.08 1.67 21.31
N GLN A 178 15.77 2.30 20.18
CA GLN A 178 15.66 3.76 20.07
C GLN A 178 14.26 4.22 20.51
N TYR A 179 13.95 4.05 21.79
CA TYR A 179 12.61 4.28 22.34
C TYR A 179 12.13 5.73 22.23
N ASP A 180 13.05 6.70 22.31
CA ASP A 180 12.72 8.13 22.21
C ASP A 180 12.26 8.50 20.79
N LEU A 181 13.05 8.12 19.78
CA LEU A 181 12.71 8.30 18.37
C LEU A 181 11.45 7.51 17.99
N ALA A 182 11.31 6.28 18.48
CA ALA A 182 10.12 5.48 18.24
C ALA A 182 8.86 6.16 18.82
N LEU A 183 8.94 6.65 20.06
CA LEU A 183 7.85 7.38 20.70
C LEU A 183 7.44 8.60 19.87
N GLN A 184 8.41 9.40 19.41
CA GLN A 184 8.11 10.57 18.57
C GLN A 184 7.36 10.18 17.29
N VAL A 185 7.75 9.08 16.63
CA VAL A 185 7.08 8.59 15.42
C VAL A 185 5.64 8.15 15.73
N PHE A 186 5.42 7.44 16.83
CA PHE A 186 4.09 7.00 17.25
C PHE A 186 3.20 8.17 17.66
N GLU A 187 3.72 9.13 18.43
CA GLU A 187 3.00 10.37 18.79
C GLU A 187 2.56 11.14 17.56
N ASP A 188 3.43 11.22 16.55
CA ASP A 188 3.08 11.85 15.28
C ASP A 188 1.91 11.17 14.59
N ILE A 189 1.85 9.83 14.61
CA ILE A 189 0.73 9.05 14.03
C ILE A 189 -0.55 9.31 14.83
N ILE A 190 -0.47 9.26 16.16
CA ILE A 190 -1.61 9.47 17.06
C ILE A 190 -2.23 10.86 16.87
N ASN A 191 -1.39 11.89 16.74
CA ASN A 191 -1.84 13.28 16.67
C ASN A 191 -2.27 13.71 15.25
N LYS A 192 -1.59 13.25 14.20
CA LYS A 192 -1.81 13.74 12.83
C LYS A 192 -2.65 12.80 11.97
N ASN A 193 -2.75 11.53 12.35
CA ASN A 193 -3.40 10.49 11.55
C ASN A 193 -4.35 9.64 12.41
N ALA A 194 -5.10 10.30 13.30
CA ALA A 194 -6.02 9.66 14.24
C ALA A 194 -7.11 8.80 13.56
N GLU A 195 -7.45 9.11 12.31
CA GLU A 195 -8.39 8.35 11.48
C GLU A 195 -7.82 7.03 10.93
N SER A 196 -6.51 6.82 11.01
CA SER A 196 -5.87 5.62 10.51
C SER A 196 -6.09 4.43 11.44
N GLY A 197 -6.43 3.27 10.88
CA GLY A 197 -6.58 2.03 11.66
C GLY A 197 -5.30 1.55 12.37
N VAL A 198 -4.16 2.19 12.12
CA VAL A 198 -2.86 1.87 12.76
C VAL A 198 -2.67 2.61 14.09
N VAL A 199 -3.54 3.57 14.42
CA VAL A 199 -3.41 4.41 15.63
C VAL A 199 -3.49 3.60 16.92
N LEU A 200 -4.36 2.58 16.96
CA LEU A 200 -4.49 1.72 18.14
C LEU A 200 -3.20 0.95 18.42
N ASP A 201 -2.54 0.46 17.38
CA ASP A 201 -1.27 -0.23 17.55
C ASP A 201 -0.16 0.78 17.88
N ALA A 202 -0.17 1.97 17.28
CA ALA A 202 0.75 3.05 17.64
C ALA A 202 0.62 3.45 19.12
N LEU A 203 -0.60 3.53 19.67
CA LEU A 203 -0.86 3.78 21.09
C LEU A 203 -0.27 2.69 21.98
N LYS A 204 -0.48 1.40 21.65
CA LYS A 204 0.12 0.28 22.38
C LYS A 204 1.64 0.37 22.39
N TYR A 205 2.25 0.65 21.24
CA TYR A 205 3.70 0.80 21.16
C TYR A 205 4.23 2.07 21.85
N ALA A 206 3.46 3.15 21.86
CA ALA A 206 3.78 4.36 22.63
C ALA A 206 3.81 4.07 24.13
N VAL A 207 2.85 3.30 24.66
CA VAL A 207 2.87 2.82 26.05
C VAL A 207 4.17 2.06 26.33
N ILE A 208 4.51 1.08 25.50
CA ILE A 208 5.75 0.30 25.64
C ILE A 208 6.99 1.22 25.63
N CYS A 209 7.04 2.22 24.75
CA CYS A 209 8.16 3.16 24.70
C CYS A 209 8.24 4.02 25.97
N THR A 210 7.12 4.56 26.45
CA THR A 210 7.07 5.36 27.69
C THR A 210 7.46 4.54 28.93
N GLU A 211 7.10 3.26 28.97
CA GLU A 211 7.53 2.34 30.03
C GLU A 211 9.04 2.13 30.03
N LYS A 212 9.63 1.93 28.86
CA LYS A 212 11.09 1.77 28.72
C LYS A 212 11.86 3.06 29.03
N LEU A 213 11.25 4.22 28.76
CA LEU A 213 11.82 5.53 29.08
C LEU A 213 11.56 5.98 30.54
N GLY A 214 10.64 5.33 31.25
CA GLY A 214 10.27 5.71 32.62
C GLY A 214 9.39 6.96 32.73
N ILE A 215 8.66 7.31 31.68
CA ILE A 215 7.81 8.52 31.64
C ILE A 215 6.38 8.18 32.07
N ALA A 216 6.11 8.19 33.37
CA ALA A 216 4.82 7.77 33.95
C ALA A 216 3.63 8.60 33.45
N ASN A 217 3.75 9.92 33.38
CA ASN A 217 2.63 10.79 32.99
C ASN A 217 2.08 10.47 31.59
N LYS A 218 2.96 10.27 30.60
CA LYS A 218 2.56 9.94 29.22
C LYS A 218 2.04 8.50 29.13
N LYS A 219 2.62 7.58 29.89
CA LYS A 219 2.13 6.20 29.98
C LYS A 219 0.67 6.17 30.41
N ASP A 220 0.33 6.85 31.51
CA ASP A 220 -1.02 6.88 32.05
C ASP A 220 -2.00 7.52 31.05
N GLN A 221 -1.57 8.58 30.35
CA GLN A 221 -2.33 9.21 29.28
C GLN A 221 -2.68 8.23 28.15
N TYR A 222 -1.69 7.54 27.57
CA TYR A 222 -1.94 6.60 26.48
C TYR A 222 -2.72 5.35 26.92
N THR A 223 -2.51 4.91 28.16
CA THR A 223 -3.27 3.79 28.74
C THR A 223 -4.73 4.17 28.91
N SER A 224 -5.00 5.38 29.43
CA SER A 224 -6.37 5.90 29.53
C SER A 224 -7.04 6.04 28.17
N MET A 225 -6.33 6.49 27.15
CA MET A 225 -6.85 6.57 25.77
C MET A 225 -7.18 5.18 25.20
N LEU A 226 -6.33 4.18 25.46
CA LEU A 226 -6.61 2.80 25.04
C LEU A 226 -7.85 2.24 25.74
N ASN A 227 -7.95 2.43 27.06
CA ASN A 227 -9.08 1.95 27.84
C ASN A 227 -10.39 2.59 27.38
N ASP A 228 -10.42 3.90 27.11
CA ASP A 228 -11.62 4.59 26.61
C ASP A 228 -12.16 3.96 25.31
N VAL A 229 -11.27 3.58 24.39
CA VAL A 229 -11.66 2.95 23.11
C VAL A 229 -12.23 1.53 23.29
N PHE A 230 -11.76 0.78 24.29
CA PHE A 230 -12.16 -0.62 24.49
C PHE A 230 -13.26 -0.81 25.54
N GLU A 231 -13.34 0.05 26.56
CA GLU A 231 -14.30 -0.03 27.67
C GLU A 231 -15.69 0.52 27.29
N THR A 232 -15.79 1.40 26.30
CA THR A 232 -17.07 1.96 25.82
C THR A 232 -17.98 0.96 25.05
N ARG A 233 -17.61 -0.33 25.00
CA ARG A 233 -18.33 -1.38 24.28
C ARG A 233 -19.13 -2.36 25.14
N GLU A 234 -19.28 -2.10 26.44
CA GLU A 234 -20.19 -2.88 27.32
C GLU A 234 -21.62 -2.32 27.35
#